data_AF-A0AAE2I012-F1
#
_entry.id   AF-A0AAE2I012-F1
#
_cell.length_a   1.000
_cell.length_b   1.000
_cell.length_c   1.000
_cell.angle_alpha   90.00
_cell.angle_beta   90.00
_cell.angle_gamma   90.00
#
_symmetry.space_group_name_H-M   'P 1'
#
loop_
_entity.id
_entity.type
_entity.pdbx_description
1 polymer ?
#
loop_
_entity_poly.entity_id
_entity_poly.type
_entity_poly.pdbx_seq_one_letter_code
_entity_poly.pdbx_strand_id
1 'polypeptide(L)'
;MTANLRTLFGAKLLAYVVGAKSTRTAQSWIDGTATLDSATRHRLELAYQIVVLASRRDSIQTVQAWFQGMNPMLGDRSPARVLRECELGSVDANQLIAAANEFGSSG
;
A
#
# COMPACT_ATOMS: atom_id res chain seq x y z
N MET A 1 -7.94 12.24 -5.68
CA MET A 1 -7.00 11.39 -4.91
C MET A 1 -6.63 10.08 -5.63
N THR A 2 -7.57 9.39 -6.28
CA THR A 2 -7.36 8.05 -6.89
C THR A 2 -6.51 8.04 -8.18
N ALA A 3 -6.55 9.11 -8.97
CA ALA A 3 -5.82 9.19 -10.25
C ALA A 3 -4.29 9.15 -10.13
N ASN A 4 -3.73 9.53 -8.97
CA ASN A 4 -2.29 9.45 -8.71
C ASN A 4 -1.90 8.06 -8.19
N LEU A 5 -2.76 7.46 -7.38
CA LEU A 5 -2.62 6.10 -6.86
C LEU A 5 -2.53 5.05 -7.97
N ARG A 6 -3.29 5.16 -9.06
CA ARG A 6 -3.16 4.23 -10.21
C ARG A 6 -1.78 4.25 -10.86
N THR A 7 -1.16 5.42 -10.97
CA THR A 7 0.15 5.59 -11.62
C THR A 7 1.27 5.16 -10.67
N LEU A 8 1.07 5.34 -9.36
CA LEU A 8 2.02 5.00 -8.30
C LEU A 8 1.96 3.51 -7.90
N PHE A 9 0.78 2.93 -7.72
CA PHE A 9 0.63 1.52 -7.32
C PHE A 9 0.60 0.56 -8.52
N GLY A 10 0.12 1.02 -9.68
CA GLY A 10 -0.38 0.12 -10.71
C GLY A 10 -1.68 -0.58 -10.26
N ALA A 11 -2.53 -0.95 -11.23
CA ALA A 11 -3.84 -1.56 -10.94
C ALA A 11 -3.75 -2.84 -10.09
N LYS A 12 -2.64 -3.58 -10.22
CA LYS A 12 -2.44 -4.89 -9.59
C LYS A 12 -2.18 -4.78 -8.08
N LEU A 13 -1.32 -3.86 -7.66
CA LEU A 13 -0.97 -3.69 -6.25
C LEU A 13 -2.12 -3.01 -5.50
N LEU A 14 -2.80 -2.07 -6.17
CA LEU A 14 -4.01 -1.45 -5.62
C LEU A 14 -5.09 -2.50 -5.36
N ALA A 15 -5.38 -3.38 -6.34
CA ALA A 15 -6.36 -4.46 -6.21
C ALA A 15 -6.02 -5.46 -5.09
N TYR A 16 -4.73 -5.72 -4.87
CA TYR A 16 -4.27 -6.63 -3.82
C TYR A 16 -4.48 -6.04 -2.41
N VAL A 17 -4.11 -4.77 -2.21
CA VAL A 17 -4.19 -4.08 -0.91
C VAL A 17 -5.62 -3.91 -0.43
N VAL A 18 -6.52 -3.53 -1.35
CA VAL A 18 -7.95 -3.35 -1.03
C VAL A 18 -8.70 -4.68 -0.91
N GLY A 19 -8.04 -5.80 -1.19
CA GLY A 19 -8.67 -7.12 -1.17
C GLY A 19 -9.88 -7.20 -2.10
N ALA A 20 -9.84 -6.53 -3.26
CA ALA A 20 -10.95 -6.50 -4.18
C ALA A 20 -11.32 -7.93 -4.57
N LYS A 21 -12.49 -8.41 -4.16
CA LYS A 21 -13.02 -9.71 -4.59
C LYS A 21 -13.20 -9.78 -6.12
N SER A 22 -13.30 -8.62 -6.78
CA SER A 22 -13.49 -8.51 -8.23
C SER A 22 -12.69 -7.34 -8.82
N THR A 23 -12.04 -7.59 -9.96
CA THR A 23 -11.35 -6.56 -10.78
C THR A 23 -12.24 -5.38 -11.15
N ARG A 24 -13.56 -5.60 -11.25
CA ARG A 24 -14.57 -4.55 -11.48
C ARG A 24 -14.67 -3.54 -10.33
N THR A 25 -14.61 -4.01 -9.08
CA THR A 25 -14.62 -3.14 -7.90
C THR A 25 -13.36 -2.29 -7.84
N ALA A 26 -12.20 -2.88 -8.17
CA ALA A 26 -10.95 -2.13 -8.28
C ALA A 26 -11.03 -1.05 -9.39
N GLN A 27 -11.61 -1.38 -10.55
CA GLN A 27 -11.84 -0.41 -11.64
C GLN A 27 -12.77 0.74 -11.22
N SER A 28 -13.91 0.45 -10.59
CA SER A 28 -14.83 1.50 -10.12
C SER A 28 -14.23 2.37 -9.01
N TRP A 29 -13.27 1.88 -8.22
CA TRP A 29 -12.52 2.73 -7.28
C TRP A 29 -11.47 3.59 -7.97
N ILE A 30 -10.78 3.07 -8.99
CA ILE A 30 -9.84 3.85 -9.82
C ILE A 30 -10.60 4.99 -10.52
N ASP A 31 -11.80 4.71 -10.99
CA ASP A 31 -12.71 5.64 -11.64
C ASP A 31 -13.40 6.61 -10.65
N GLY A 32 -13.30 6.34 -9.34
CA GLY A 32 -13.91 7.15 -8.28
C GLY A 32 -15.42 7.00 -8.15
N THR A 33 -16.01 6.01 -8.84
CA THR A 33 -17.45 5.75 -8.90
C THR A 33 -17.96 4.78 -7.83
N ALA A 34 -17.07 4.03 -7.16
CA ALA A 34 -17.47 3.12 -6.08
C ALA A 34 -17.21 3.68 -4.68
N THR A 35 -18.19 3.47 -3.79
CA THR A 35 -18.12 3.84 -2.37
C THR A 35 -17.13 2.91 -1.66
N LEU A 36 -16.13 3.51 -1.00
CA LEU A 36 -15.17 2.80 -0.18
C LEU A 36 -15.68 2.75 1.26
N ASP A 37 -15.79 1.55 1.85
CA ASP A 37 -15.96 1.41 3.30
C ASP A 37 -14.83 2.10 4.05
N SER A 38 -15.12 2.57 5.26
CA SER A 38 -14.15 3.28 6.10
C SER A 38 -12.85 2.49 6.29
N ALA A 39 -12.94 1.16 6.43
CA ALA A 39 -11.76 0.29 6.53
C ALA A 39 -10.91 0.30 5.24
N THR A 40 -11.55 0.17 4.07
CA THR A 40 -10.86 0.15 2.77
C THR A 40 -10.24 1.50 2.44
N ARG A 41 -10.95 2.60 2.71
CA ARG A 41 -10.44 3.96 2.55
C ARG A 41 -9.16 4.15 3.36
N HIS A 42 -9.16 3.71 4.60
CA HIS A 42 -8.01 3.89 5.47
C HIS A 42 -6.82 3.00 5.08
N ARG A 43 -7.06 1.74 4.65
CA ARG A 43 -6.00 0.90 4.07
C ARG A 43 -5.36 1.58 2.86
N LEU A 44 -6.17 2.20 2.00
CA LEU A 44 -5.68 3.00 0.86
C LEU A 44 -4.86 4.21 1.32
N GLU A 45 -5.30 4.93 2.36
CA GLU A 45 -4.56 6.08 2.90
C GLU A 45 -3.20 5.64 3.48
N LEU A 46 -3.16 4.53 4.21
CA LEU A 46 -1.93 3.97 4.76
C LEU A 46 -0.98 3.53 3.64
N ALA A 47 -1.52 2.82 2.64
CA ALA A 47 -0.78 2.37 1.46
C ALA A 47 -0.16 3.55 0.71
N TYR A 48 -0.95 4.61 0.51
CA TYR A 48 -0.50 5.84 -0.14
C TYR A 48 0.60 6.52 0.66
N GLN A 49 0.45 6.65 1.98
CA GLN A 49 1.48 7.23 2.84
C GLN A 49 2.82 6.48 2.74
N ILE A 50 2.79 5.15 2.82
CA ILE A 50 3.99 4.31 2.72
C ILE A 50 4.67 4.51 1.36
N VAL A 51 3.90 4.50 0.26
CA VAL A 51 4.46 4.70 -1.08
C VAL A 51 4.99 6.11 -1.28
N VAL A 52 4.31 7.14 -0.80
CA VAL A 52 4.81 8.52 -0.89
C VAL A 52 6.10 8.67 -0.09
N LEU A 53 6.21 8.04 1.08
CA LEU A 53 7.43 8.03 1.88
C LEU A 53 8.58 7.32 1.14
N ALA A 54 8.35 6.09 0.68
CA ALA A 54 9.37 5.30 -0.01
C ALA A 54 9.77 5.90 -1.37
N SER A 55 8.80 6.45 -2.12
CA SER A 55 9.04 7.04 -3.44
C SER A 55 9.72 8.43 -3.39
N ARG A 56 9.99 8.99 -2.20
CA ARG A 56 10.75 10.26 -2.09
C ARG A 56 12.21 10.10 -2.51
N ARG A 57 12.80 8.93 -2.26
CA ARG A 57 14.18 8.62 -2.68
C ARG A 57 14.24 7.58 -3.79
N ASP A 58 13.28 6.66 -3.81
CA ASP A 58 13.30 5.54 -4.75
C ASP A 58 12.30 5.69 -5.89
N SER A 59 12.60 5.01 -6.99
CA SER A 59 11.67 4.86 -8.11
C SER A 59 10.50 3.95 -7.73
N ILE A 60 9.35 4.16 -8.36
CA ILE A 60 8.14 3.35 -8.14
C ILE A 60 8.39 1.84 -8.34
N GLN A 61 9.23 1.44 -9.29
CA GLN A 61 9.59 0.04 -9.50
C GLN A 61 10.31 -0.56 -8.28
N THR A 62 11.22 0.20 -7.67
CA THR A 62 11.93 -0.20 -6.44
C THR A 62 10.98 -0.33 -5.27
N VAL A 63 10.06 0.64 -5.10
CA VAL A 63 9.02 0.58 -4.06
C VAL A 63 8.10 -0.63 -4.26
N GLN A 64 7.71 -0.93 -5.50
CA GLN A 64 6.91 -2.12 -5.83
C GLN A 64 7.65 -3.43 -5.49
N ALA A 65 8.93 -3.51 -5.83
CA ALA A 65 9.77 -4.67 -5.49
C ALA A 65 9.89 -4.84 -3.97
N TRP A 66 10.14 -3.75 -3.24
CA TRP A 66 10.18 -3.76 -1.77
C TRP A 66 8.86 -4.21 -1.15
N PHE A 67 7.71 -3.79 -1.72
CA PHE A 67 6.39 -4.21 -1.27
C PHE A 67 6.16 -5.73 -1.36
N GLN A 68 6.83 -6.38 -2.31
CA GLN A 68 6.79 -7.83 -2.51
C GLN A 68 7.92 -8.56 -1.77
N GLY A 69 8.99 -7.85 -1.41
CA GLY A 69 10.14 -8.37 -0.68
C GLY A 69 9.83 -8.69 0.78
N MET A 70 10.59 -9.63 1.36
CA MET A 70 10.53 -9.90 2.80
C MET A 70 11.17 -8.76 3.57
N ASN A 71 10.48 -8.28 4.60
CA ASN A 71 10.99 -7.23 5.47
C ASN A 71 11.15 -7.77 6.91
N PRO A 72 12.37 -7.84 7.45
CA PRO A 72 12.61 -8.33 8.80
C PRO A 72 11.92 -7.47 9.87
N MET A 73 11.70 -6.18 9.61
CA MET A 73 10.96 -5.28 10.52
C MET A 73 9.49 -5.67 10.67
N LEU A 74 8.95 -6.39 9.68
CA LEU A 74 7.58 -6.89 9.66
C LEU A 74 7.48 -8.34 10.14
N GLY A 75 8.56 -8.88 10.72
CA GLY A 75 8.66 -10.29 11.11
C GLY A 75 8.80 -11.21 9.90
N ASP A 76 9.64 -10.82 8.94
CA ASP A 76 9.89 -11.56 7.68
C ASP A 76 8.65 -11.67 6.78
N ARG A 77 7.71 -10.74 6.95
CA ARG A 77 6.49 -10.65 6.12
C ARG A 77 6.66 -9.57 5.06
N SER A 78 6.05 -9.80 3.90
CA SER A 78 6.03 -8.79 2.83
C SER A 78 5.13 -7.61 3.22
N PRO A 79 5.53 -6.35 2.94
CA PRO A 79 4.72 -5.16 3.22
C PRO A 79 3.33 -5.25 2.62
N ALA A 80 3.19 -5.78 1.40
CA ALA A 80 1.90 -5.95 0.75
C ALA A 80 0.95 -6.86 1.56
N ARG A 81 1.49 -7.93 2.13
CA ARG A 81 0.73 -8.89 2.94
C ARG A 81 0.31 -8.26 4.26
N VAL A 82 1.24 -7.63 4.97
CA VAL A 82 0.92 -6.94 6.23
C VAL A 82 -0.11 -5.86 5.97
N LEU A 83 0.03 -5.06 4.92
CA LEU A 83 -0.94 -4.02 4.56
C LEU A 83 -2.34 -4.57 4.25
N ARG A 84 -2.42 -5.77 3.67
CA ARG A 84 -3.68 -6.46 3.38
C ARG A 84 -4.35 -7.02 4.64
N GLU A 85 -3.56 -7.58 5.55
CA GLU A 85 -4.03 -8.20 6.79
C GLU A 85 -4.20 -7.18 7.94
N CYS A 86 -3.56 -6.02 7.83
CA CYS A 86 -3.54 -4.98 8.86
C CYS A 86 -4.91 -4.33 9.02
N GLU A 87 -5.29 -4.17 10.28
CA GLU A 87 -6.42 -3.36 10.71
C GLU A 87 -5.93 -2.02 11.29
N LEU A 88 -6.80 -1.03 11.31
CA LEU A 88 -6.44 0.31 11.76
C LEU A 88 -6.14 0.36 13.25
N GLY A 89 -5.07 1.07 13.62
CA GLY A 89 -4.61 1.15 14.99
C GLY A 89 -3.90 -0.12 15.49
N SER A 90 -3.71 -1.12 14.62
CA SER A 90 -2.90 -2.29 14.95
C SER A 90 -1.41 -1.97 14.89
N VAL A 91 -0.63 -2.71 15.68
CA VAL A 91 0.85 -2.61 15.72
C VAL A 91 1.46 -2.74 14.31
N ASP A 92 0.86 -3.56 13.45
CA ASP A 92 1.26 -3.76 12.06
C ASP A 92 1.27 -2.47 11.23
N ALA A 93 0.34 -1.53 11.47
CA ALA A 93 0.26 -0.27 10.73
C ALA A 93 1.46 0.64 11.04
N ASN A 94 1.82 0.72 12.33
CA ASN A 94 2.96 1.49 12.78
C ASN A 94 4.28 0.87 12.28
N GLN A 95 4.38 -0.46 12.28
CA GLN A 95 5.55 -1.17 11.74
C GLN A 95 5.71 -0.94 10.23
N LEU A 96 4.61 -0.88 9.47
CA LEU A 96 4.66 -0.56 8.04
C LEU A 96 5.21 0.84 7.77
N ILE A 97 4.76 1.85 8.54
CA ILE A 97 5.25 3.23 8.40
C ILE A 97 6.72 3.33 8.82
N ALA A 98 7.12 2.64 9.90
CA ALA A 98 8.53 2.58 10.32
C ALA A 98 9.40 1.94 9.25
N ALA A 99 8.97 0.80 8.69
CA ALA A 99 9.67 0.09 7.63
C ALA A 99 9.80 0.92 6.35
N ALA A 100 8.77 1.69 5.99
CA ALA A 100 8.81 2.60 4.85
C ALA A 100 9.78 3.76 5.06
N ASN A 101 9.83 4.31 6.28
CA ASN A 101 10.81 5.34 6.64
C ASN A 101 12.24 4.81 6.57
N GLU A 102 12.51 3.63 7.14
CA GLU A 102 13.84 3.00 7.08
C GLU A 102 14.27 2.74 5.64
N PHE A 103 13.36 2.24 4.80
CA PHE A 103 13.63 2.04 3.39
C PHE A 103 13.98 3.35 2.68
N GLY A 104 13.15 4.39 2.86
CA GLY A 104 13.40 5.72 2.29
C GLY A 104 14.61 6.45 2.89
N SER A 105 15.11 6.02 4.06
CA SER A 105 16.31 6.55 4.71
C SER A 105 17.59 5.82 4.24
N SER A 106 17.46 4.56 3.80
CA SER A 106 18.57 3.68 3.40
C SER A 106 19.06 3.88 1.95
N GLY A 107 18.42 4.78 1.18
CA GLY A 107 18.80 5.14 -0.20
C GLY A 107 19.73 6.33 -0.30
#